data_AF-A0AA97I423-F1
#
_entry.id   AF-A0AA97I423-F1
#
_cell.length_a   1.000
_cell.length_b   1.000
_cell.length_c   1.000
_cell.angle_alpha   90.00
_cell.angle_beta   90.00
_cell.angle_gamma   90.00
#
_symmetry.space_group_name_H-M   'P 1'
#
loop_
_entity.id
_entity.type
_entity.pdbx_description
1 polymer ?
#
loop_
_entity_poly.entity_id
_entity_poly.type
_entity_poly.pdbx_seq_one_letter_code
_entity_poly.pdbx_strand_id
1 'polypeptide(L)'
;MVVRKALLLTALILLLFVFISGCTSESFGDVTYDNDTGLKLTVINNGNPRDVTLQVTVFDLSNFRQVEIERIARQVYLKNGENVFTIKADLERGQYKLYLYVLEDGKRNAAEIRDINVL
;
A
#
# COMPACT_ATOMS: atom_id res chain seq x y z
N MET A 1 -23.61 -38.25 22.45
CA MET A 1 -24.04 -37.77 21.11
C MET A 1 -23.89 -36.25 20.94
N VAL A 2 -24.14 -35.44 21.99
CA VAL A 2 -24.03 -33.97 21.96
C VAL A 2 -22.60 -33.47 21.69
N VAL A 3 -21.58 -34.07 22.33
CA VAL A 3 -20.16 -33.66 22.19
C VAL A 3 -19.63 -33.83 20.76
N ARG A 4 -20.01 -34.90 20.06
CA ARG A 4 -19.61 -35.14 18.65
C ARG A 4 -20.25 -34.13 17.69
N LYS A 5 -21.51 -33.74 17.94
CA LYS A 5 -22.21 -32.72 17.15
C LYS A 5 -21.61 -31.33 17.38
N ALA A 6 -21.24 -31.01 18.61
CA ALA A 6 -20.56 -29.75 18.94
C ALA A 6 -19.17 -29.66 18.28
N LEU A 7 -18.38 -30.74 18.32
CA LEU A 7 -17.05 -30.77 17.67
C LEU A 7 -17.14 -30.57 16.15
N LEU A 8 -18.13 -31.19 15.49
CA LEU A 8 -18.38 -31.02 14.06
C LEU A 8 -18.80 -29.60 13.70
N LEU A 9 -19.65 -28.97 14.52
CA LEU A 9 -20.08 -27.59 14.32
C LEU A 9 -18.91 -26.60 14.46
N THR A 10 -18.06 -26.78 15.47
CA THR A 10 -16.87 -25.95 15.67
C THR A 10 -15.89 -26.09 14.51
N ALA A 11 -15.66 -27.31 14.02
CA ALA A 11 -14.80 -27.54 12.86
C ALA A 11 -15.35 -26.88 11.58
N LEU A 12 -16.67 -26.93 11.36
CA LEU A 12 -17.32 -26.29 10.22
C LEU A 12 -17.21 -24.76 10.29
N ILE A 13 -17.40 -24.17 11.48
CA ILE A 13 -17.25 -22.73 11.68
C ILE A 13 -15.81 -22.29 11.42
N LEU A 14 -14.82 -23.03 11.92
CA LEU A 14 -13.40 -22.76 11.66
C LEU A 14 -13.05 -22.86 10.17
N LEU A 15 -13.63 -23.83 9.45
CA LEU A 15 -13.46 -23.96 8.00
C LEU A 15 -14.03 -22.76 7.24
N LEU A 16 -15.19 -22.25 7.66
CA LEU A 16 -15.81 -21.07 7.05
C LEU A 16 -14.97 -19.80 7.24
N PHE A 17 -14.26 -19.66 8.37
CA PHE A 17 -13.36 -18.53 8.61
C PHE A 17 -12.13 -18.50 7.68
N VAL A 18 -11.70 -19.63 7.12
CA VAL A 18 -10.55 -19.68 6.19
C VAL A 18 -10.86 -18.95 4.87
N PHE A 19 -12.13 -18.88 4.46
CA PHE A 19 -12.54 -18.26 3.20
C PHE A 19 -12.77 -16.74 3.28
N ILE A 20 -12.60 -16.12 4.45
CA ILE A 20 -12.80 -14.68 4.66
C ILE A 20 -11.46 -13.92 4.58
N SER A 21 -10.38 -14.57 4.15
CA SER A 21 -9.14 -13.83 3.82
C SER A 21 -9.42 -12.94 2.62
N GLY A 22 -9.49 -11.63 2.86
CA GLY A 22 -9.61 -10.64 1.79
C GLY A 22 -8.38 -10.74 0.90
N CYS A 23 -8.55 -11.31 -0.30
CA CYS A 23 -7.51 -11.27 -1.32
C CYS A 23 -7.45 -9.83 -1.86
N THR A 24 -6.45 -9.07 -1.44
CA THR A 24 -6.19 -7.74 -2.01
C THR A 24 -5.60 -7.92 -3.41
N SER A 25 -6.25 -7.33 -4.41
CA SER A 25 -5.76 -7.40 -5.79
C SER A 25 -4.47 -6.60 -6.00
N GLU A 26 -4.19 -5.62 -5.15
CA GLU A 26 -2.99 -4.81 -5.19
C GLU A 26 -2.30 -4.69 -3.83
N SER A 27 -0.97 -4.56 -3.83
CA SER A 27 -0.16 -4.27 -2.66
C SER A 27 1.05 -3.41 -3.03
N PHE A 28 1.64 -2.72 -2.05
CA PHE A 28 2.94 -2.08 -2.26
C PHE A 28 4.08 -3.05 -1.92
N GLY A 29 5.14 -2.98 -2.72
CA GLY A 29 6.39 -3.67 -2.47
C GLY A 29 7.36 -2.75 -1.74
N ASP A 30 8.60 -2.71 -2.21
CA ASP A 30 9.62 -1.85 -1.63
C ASP A 30 9.40 -0.37 -1.97
N VAL A 31 9.82 0.50 -1.06
CA VAL A 31 9.72 1.95 -1.18
C VAL A 31 11.04 2.57 -0.75
N THR A 32 11.75 3.13 -1.72
CA THR A 32 13.08 3.71 -1.51
C THR A 32 13.11 5.16 -2.00
N TYR A 33 14.06 5.93 -1.47
CA TYR A 33 14.32 7.28 -1.91
C TYR A 33 15.72 7.36 -2.50
N ASP A 34 15.83 8.04 -3.63
CA ASP A 34 17.07 8.30 -4.35
C ASP A 34 17.19 9.81 -4.59
N ASN A 35 18.35 10.38 -4.27
CA ASN A 35 18.55 11.83 -4.30
C ASN A 35 18.42 12.44 -5.70
N ASP A 36 18.65 11.66 -6.76
CA ASP A 36 18.61 12.16 -8.14
C ASP A 36 17.22 11.99 -8.77
N THR A 37 16.48 10.95 -8.37
CA THR A 37 15.24 10.53 -9.03
C THR A 37 13.98 10.67 -8.15
N GLY A 38 14.12 10.75 -6.84
CA GLY A 38 13.04 10.89 -5.86
C GLY A 38 12.57 9.55 -5.28
N LEU A 39 11.26 9.43 -5.03
CA LEU A 39 10.65 8.23 -4.47
C LEU A 39 10.48 7.14 -5.54
N LYS A 40 11.07 5.97 -5.30
CA LYS A 40 10.87 4.77 -6.09
C LYS A 40 9.91 3.84 -5.35
N LEU A 41 8.81 3.48 -6.03
CA LEU A 41 7.70 2.71 -5.47
C LEU A 41 7.48 1.46 -6.31
N THR A 42 7.44 0.31 -5.66
CA THR A 42 6.97 -0.93 -6.28
C THR A 42 5.50 -1.15 -5.94
N VAL A 43 4.68 -1.43 -6.95
CA VAL A 43 3.27 -1.81 -6.81
C VAL A 43 3.05 -3.15 -7.48
N ILE A 44 2.53 -4.12 -6.72
CA ILE A 44 2.19 -5.45 -7.22
C ILE A 44 0.69 -5.46 -7.52
N ASN A 45 0.32 -5.83 -8.75
CA ASN A 45 -1.06 -5.93 -9.20
C ASN A 45 -1.35 -7.36 -9.67
N ASN A 46 -2.13 -8.10 -8.89
CA ASN A 46 -2.60 -9.44 -9.22
C ASN A 46 -3.91 -9.42 -10.06
N GLY A 47 -4.49 -8.24 -10.29
CA GLY A 47 -5.70 -8.04 -11.08
C GLY A 47 -5.44 -7.78 -12.55
N ASN A 48 -6.49 -7.35 -13.25
CA ASN A 48 -6.38 -6.95 -14.66
C ASN A 48 -5.59 -5.64 -14.81
N PRO A 49 -4.81 -5.49 -15.89
CA PRO A 49 -4.16 -4.22 -16.21
C PRO A 49 -5.17 -3.09 -16.43
N ARG A 50 -4.88 -1.89 -15.91
CA ARG A 50 -5.77 -0.72 -16.00
C ARG A 50 -5.09 0.57 -15.59
N ASP A 51 -5.71 1.69 -15.93
CA ASP A 51 -5.33 3.02 -15.44
C ASP A 51 -5.80 3.23 -14.00
N VAL A 52 -4.90 3.73 -13.15
CA VAL A 52 -5.17 4.08 -11.76
C VAL A 52 -4.49 5.40 -11.42
N THR A 53 -4.86 5.98 -10.28
CA THR A 53 -4.13 7.08 -9.68
C THR A 53 -3.27 6.57 -8.52
N LEU A 54 -1.96 6.72 -8.65
CA LEU A 54 -1.01 6.52 -7.57
C LEU A 54 -0.88 7.82 -6.78
N GLN A 55 -1.24 7.81 -5.51
CA GLN A 55 -1.09 8.96 -4.62
C GLN A 55 -0.07 8.66 -3.52
N VAL A 56 0.81 9.62 -3.27
CA VAL A 56 1.75 9.63 -2.15
C VAL A 56 1.57 10.91 -1.37
N THR A 57 1.36 10.79 -0.06
CA THR A 57 1.37 11.92 0.86
C THR A 57 2.58 11.77 1.78
N VAL A 58 3.45 12.77 1.78
CA VAL A 58 4.71 12.79 2.54
C VAL A 58 4.49 13.63 3.79
N PHE A 59 4.83 13.04 4.93
CA PHE A 59 4.81 13.70 6.22
C PHE A 59 6.23 13.78 6.77
N ASP A 60 6.66 14.98 7.13
CA ASP A 60 7.88 15.22 7.90
C ASP A 60 7.63 14.81 9.36
N LEU A 61 8.59 14.06 9.94
CA LEU A 61 8.54 13.55 11.31
C LEU A 61 9.44 14.32 12.30
N SER A 62 10.01 15.45 11.89
CA SER A 62 10.90 16.24 12.72
C SER A 62 10.17 16.78 13.96
N ASN A 63 10.95 17.10 14.99
CA ASN A 63 10.46 17.72 16.22
C ASN A 63 9.31 16.95 16.91
N PHE A 64 9.29 15.62 16.76
CA PHE A 64 8.24 14.73 17.29
C PHE A 64 6.82 15.09 16.82
N ARG A 65 6.71 15.62 15.60
CA ARG A 65 5.43 15.98 14.98
C ARG A 65 5.29 15.28 13.65
N GLN A 66 4.05 15.09 13.20
CA GLN A 66 3.76 14.64 11.84
C GLN A 66 3.14 15.82 11.09
N VAL A 67 3.85 16.35 10.08
CA VAL A 67 3.41 17.51 9.28
C VAL A 67 3.37 17.11 7.81
N GLU A 68 2.21 17.22 7.17
CA GLU A 68 2.11 17.01 5.71
C GLU A 68 2.93 18.10 5.01
N ILE A 69 3.93 17.69 4.23
CA ILE A 69 4.78 18.61 3.46
C ILE A 69 4.51 18.51 1.96
N GLU A 70 4.04 17.37 1.48
CA GLU A 70 3.79 17.16 0.07
C GLU A 70 2.70 16.12 -0.17
N ARG A 71 1.89 16.34 -1.21
CA ARG A 71 0.90 15.36 -1.68
C ARG A 71 0.92 15.30 -3.19
N ILE A 72 1.35 14.16 -3.72
CA ILE A 72 1.52 13.93 -5.16
C ILE A 72 0.52 12.86 -5.59
N ALA A 73 -0.23 13.14 -6.67
CA ALA A 73 -1.10 12.17 -7.33
C ALA A 73 -0.75 12.11 -8.81
N ARG A 74 -0.57 10.89 -9.34
CA ARG A 74 -0.25 10.66 -10.76
C ARG A 74 -1.09 9.55 -11.34
N GLN A 75 -1.64 9.77 -12.53
CA GLN A 75 -2.24 8.69 -13.30
C GLN A 75 -1.14 7.80 -13.88
N VAL A 76 -1.29 6.49 -13.69
CA VAL A 76 -0.35 5.47 -14.16
C VAL A 76 -1.12 4.26 -14.67
N TYR A 77 -0.53 3.57 -15.63
CA TYR A 77 -1.06 2.29 -16.11
C TYR A 77 -0.42 1.15 -15.31
N LEU A 78 -1.22 0.44 -14.51
CA LEU A 78 -0.78 -0.76 -13.81
C LEU A 78 -0.84 -1.96 -14.73
N LYS A 79 0.29 -2.62 -14.96
CA LYS A 79 0.36 -3.94 -15.59
C LYS A 79 0.08 -5.03 -14.56
N ASN A 80 -0.24 -6.24 -15.02
CA ASN A 80 -0.29 -7.40 -14.13
C ASN A 80 1.14 -7.75 -13.67
N GLY A 81 1.30 -8.12 -12.40
CA GLY A 81 2.59 -8.36 -11.75
C GLY A 81 3.19 -7.10 -11.13
N GLU A 82 4.53 -7.04 -11.13
CA GLU A 82 5.31 -5.98 -10.50
C GLU A 82 5.41 -4.74 -11.40
N ASN A 83 5.14 -3.56 -10.83
CA ASN A 83 5.26 -2.27 -11.49
C ASN A 83 6.16 -1.35 -10.65
N VAL A 84 7.13 -0.72 -11.29
CA VAL A 84 8.05 0.22 -10.62
C VAL A 84 7.77 1.63 -11.12
N PHE A 85 7.49 2.54 -10.21
CA PHE A 85 7.22 3.94 -10.49
C PHE A 85 8.23 4.83 -9.78
N THR A 86 8.61 5.92 -10.45
CA THR A 86 9.42 6.98 -9.87
C THR A 86 8.58 8.24 -9.76
N ILE A 87 8.45 8.75 -8.53
CA ILE A 87 7.78 9.99 -8.22
C ILE A 87 8.83 10.99 -7.77
N LYS A 88 8.96 12.07 -8.54
CA LYS A 88 9.79 13.21 -8.14
C LYS A 88 9.23 13.79 -6.84
N ALA A 89 10.07 13.83 -5.83
CA ALA A 89 9.87 14.48 -4.54
C ALA A 89 11.26 15.01 -4.14
N ASP A 90 11.32 16.27 -3.71
CA ASP A 90 12.56 16.92 -3.29
C ASP A 90 12.56 16.96 -1.76
N LEU A 91 13.13 15.91 -1.16
CA LEU A 91 13.17 15.74 0.29
C LEU A 91 14.58 16.01 0.80
N GLU A 92 14.66 16.84 1.84
CA GLU A 92 15.89 17.03 2.59
C GLU A 92 16.26 15.78 3.39
N ARG A 93 17.47 15.75 3.96
CA ARG A 93 17.89 14.67 4.86
C ARG A 93 17.00 14.65 6.10
N GLY A 94 16.35 13.53 6.37
CA GLY A 94 15.36 13.47 7.45
C GLY A 94 14.60 12.15 7.54
N GLN A 95 13.66 12.11 8.49
CA GLN A 95 12.74 10.98 8.66
C GLN A 95 11.35 11.39 8.17
N TYR A 96 10.75 10.54 7.33
CA TYR A 96 9.45 10.81 6.74
C TYR A 96 8.52 9.61 6.88
N LYS A 97 7.22 9.91 6.94
CA LYS A 97 6.14 8.93 6.84
C LYS A 97 5.40 9.15 5.53
N LEU A 98 5.21 8.09 4.77
CA LEU A 98 4.55 8.08 3.48
C LEU A 98 3.21 7.40 3.62
N TYR A 99 2.15 8.05 3.16
CA TYR A 99 0.85 7.43 2.95
C TYR A 99 0.68 7.18 1.45
N LEU A 100 0.60 5.90 1.09
CA LEU A 100 0.58 5.42 -0.28
C LEU A 100 -0.81 4.90 -0.61
N TYR A 101 -1.37 5.32 -1.73
CA TYR A 101 -2.67 4.89 -2.18
C TYR A 101 -2.68 4.54 -3.66
N VAL A 102 -3.35 3.43 -3.99
CA VAL A 102 -3.82 3.15 -5.34
C VAL A 102 -5.31 3.49 -5.38
N LEU A 103 -5.66 4.47 -6.20
CA LEU A 103 -7.02 5.00 -6.33
C LEU A 103 -7.58 4.69 -7.72
N GLU A 104 -8.85 4.33 -7.78
CA GLU A 104 -9.61 4.10 -9.02
C GLU A 104 -11.02 4.66 -8.83
N ASP A 105 -11.47 5.54 -9.72
CA ASP A 105 -12.77 6.22 -9.62
C ASP A 105 -13.03 6.88 -8.24
N GLY A 106 -11.97 7.43 -7.63
CA GLY A 106 -12.02 8.04 -6.29
C GLY A 106 -12.13 7.04 -5.13
N LYS A 107 -12.14 5.73 -5.40
CA LYS A 107 -12.09 4.67 -4.38
C LYS A 107 -10.65 4.25 -4.13
N ARG A 108 -10.36 3.86 -2.88
CA ARG A 108 -9.05 3.37 -2.46
C ARG A 108 -8.99 1.85 -2.55
N ASN A 109 -8.25 1.35 -3.52
CA ASN A 109 -8.10 -0.09 -3.76
C ASN A 109 -6.97 -0.69 -2.91
N ALA A 110 -5.85 0.02 -2.78
CA ALA A 110 -4.76 -0.33 -1.87
C ALA A 110 -4.29 0.89 -1.08
N ALA A 111 -3.81 0.62 0.13
CA ALA A 111 -3.34 1.62 1.07
C ALA A 111 -2.21 1.06 1.91
N GLU A 112 -1.12 1.82 2.02
CA GLU A 112 0.01 1.43 2.85
C GLU A 112 0.68 2.63 3.48
N ILE A 113 1.22 2.43 4.69
CA ILE A 113 1.98 3.46 5.40
C ILE A 113 3.42 2.95 5.51
N ARG A 114 4.37 3.76 5.05
CA ARG A 114 5.81 3.43 5.10
C ARG A 114 6.59 4.55 5.73
N ASP A 115 7.58 4.18 6.53
CA ASP A 115 8.54 5.13 7.08
C ASP A 115 9.82 5.03 6.24
N ILE A 116 10.39 6.17 5.88
CA ILE A 116 11.65 6.25 5.14
C ILE A 116 12.62 7.20 5.83
N ASN A 117 13.91 6.95 5.62
CA ASN A 117 14.99 7.84 6.02
C ASN A 117 15.70 8.32 4.77
N VAL A 118 15.80 9.64 4.60
CA VAL A 118 16.60 10.27 3.54
C VAL A 118 17.99 10.54 4.12
N LEU A 119 19.00 9.90 3.53
CA LEU A 119 20.37 9.81 4.05
C LEU A 119 21.39 10.68 3.31
#